data_AF-A0A1F5I4A1-F1
#
_entry.id   AF-A0A1F5I4A1-F1
#
_cell.length_a   1.000
_cell.length_b   1.000
_cell.length_c   1.000
_cell.angle_alpha   90.00
_cell.angle_beta   90.00
_cell.angle_gamma   90.00
#
_symmetry.space_group_name_H-M   'P 1'
#
loop_
_entity.id
_entity.type
_entity.pdbx_description
1 polymer ?
#
loop_
_entity_poly.entity_id
_entity_poly.type
_entity_poly.pdbx_seq_one_letter_code
_entity_poly.pdbx_strand_id
1 'polypeptide(L)'
;MQRINIYIPEELNKQLEFSAKSRRKAKAVIIREAIGEGLKVVRPKSASATALVNLAKMAQQVPTHGKVPKDFIKNLDYYTWGGKKRG
;
A
#
# COMPACT_ATOMS: atom_id res chain seq x y z
N MET A 1 -27.29 -8.59 1.62
CA MET A 1 -26.81 -7.65 2.67
C MET A 1 -26.60 -8.46 3.94
N GLN A 2 -25.41 -8.41 4.55
CA GLN A 2 -25.13 -9.16 5.78
C GLN A 2 -25.35 -8.27 7.01
N ARG A 3 -26.02 -8.80 8.03
CA ARG A 3 -26.21 -8.12 9.32
C ARG A 3 -25.11 -8.57 10.27
N ILE A 4 -24.41 -7.62 10.87
CA ILE A 4 -23.35 -7.88 11.84
C ILE A 4 -23.74 -7.15 13.13
N ASN A 5 -23.71 -7.87 14.25
CA ASN A 5 -23.89 -7.29 15.57
C ASN A 5 -22.51 -7.16 16.21
N ILE A 6 -22.15 -5.96 16.65
CA ILE A 6 -20.88 -5.68 17.31
C ILE A 6 -21.15 -5.02 18.66
N TYR A 7 -20.32 -5.34 19.64
CA TYR A 7 -20.31 -4.61 20.91
C TYR A 7 -19.59 -3.28 20.71
N ILE A 8 -20.23 -2.18 21.10
CA ILE A 8 -19.68 -0.82 21.03
C ILE A 8 -19.72 -0.24 22.45
N PRO A 9 -18.59 0.20 23.01
CA PRO A 9 -18.57 0.90 24.29
C PRO A 9 -19.45 2.16 24.29
N GLU A 10 -20.03 2.49 25.43
CA GLU A 10 -20.99 3.61 25.53
C GLU A 10 -20.40 4.95 25.06
N GLU A 11 -19.14 5.22 25.40
CA GLU A 11 -18.43 6.43 25.00
C GLU A 11 -18.33 6.56 23.47
N LEU A 12 -17.95 5.47 22.80
CA LEU A 12 -17.87 5.43 21.33
C LEU A 12 -19.26 5.56 20.70
N ASN A 13 -20.29 5.00 21.34
CA ASN A 13 -21.66 5.12 20.90
C ASN A 13 -22.15 6.59 20.90
N LYS A 14 -21.80 7.37 21.93
CA LYS A 14 -22.10 8.81 22.02
C LYS A 14 -21.42 9.59 20.90
N GLN A 15 -20.14 9.31 20.63
CA GLN A 15 -19.39 9.95 19.54
C GLN A 15 -20.00 9.65 18.15
N LEU A 16 -20.43 8.41 17.93
CA LEU A 16 -21.11 8.01 16.69
C LEU A 16 -22.46 8.73 16.51
N GLU A 17 -23.22 8.93 17.59
CA GLU A 17 -24.49 9.67 17.54
C GLU A 17 -24.29 11.15 17.25
N PHE A 18 -23.31 11.77 17.92
CA PHE A 18 -22.96 13.16 17.66
C PHE A 18 -22.55 13.35 16.20
N SER A 19 -21.69 12.47 15.69
CA SER A 19 -21.22 12.51 14.29
C SER A 19 -22.35 12.30 13.29
N ALA A 20 -23.27 11.37 13.58
CA ALA A 20 -24.44 11.11 12.74
C ALA A 20 -25.37 12.33 12.66
N LYS A 21 -25.63 12.99 13.80
CA LYS A 21 -26.43 14.22 13.87
C LYS A 21 -25.76 15.37 13.13
N SER A 22 -24.48 15.61 13.39
CA SER A 22 -23.69 16.67 12.75
C SER A 22 -23.69 16.54 11.22
N ARG A 23 -23.52 15.31 10.71
CA ARG A 23 -23.45 15.04 9.26
C ARG A 23 -24.82 14.76 8.62
N ARG A 24 -25.92 14.82 9.39
CA ARG A 24 -27.29 14.47 8.95
C ARG A 24 -27.38 13.11 8.22
N LYS A 25 -26.62 12.12 8.71
CA LYS A 25 -26.57 10.77 8.14
C LYS A 25 -27.05 9.74 9.16
N ALA A 26 -27.56 8.61 8.67
CA ALA A 26 -27.88 7.49 9.54
C ALA A 26 -26.60 6.92 10.20
N LYS A 27 -26.71 6.50 11.46
CA LYS A 27 -25.59 5.94 12.25
C LYS A 27 -24.89 4.77 11.54
N ALA A 28 -25.66 3.90 10.87
CA ALA A 28 -25.12 2.79 10.09
C ALA A 28 -24.24 3.24 8.91
N VAL A 29 -24.51 4.41 8.32
CA VAL A 29 -23.68 4.97 7.24
C VAL A 29 -22.34 5.43 7.80
N ILE A 30 -22.37 6.15 8.93
CA ILE A 30 -21.16 6.61 9.62
C ILE A 30 -20.27 5.42 10.03
N ILE A 31 -20.88 4.37 10.59
CA ILE A 31 -20.14 3.15 10.97
C ILE A 31 -19.50 2.49 9.74
N ARG A 32 -20.22 2.39 8.61
CA ARG A 32 -19.65 1.83 7.36
C ARG A 32 -18.49 2.67 6.82
N GLU A 33 -18.62 3.99 6.82
CA GLU A 33 -17.56 4.91 6.40
C GLU A 33 -16.33 4.74 7.29
N ALA A 34 -16.49 4.76 8.61
CA ALA A 34 -15.42 4.62 9.57
C ALA A 34 -14.70 3.26 9.47
N ILE A 35 -15.45 2.15 9.35
CA ILE A 35 -14.86 0.82 9.15
C ILE A 35 -14.12 0.76 7.80
N GLY A 36 -14.72 1.30 6.73
CA GLY A 36 -14.10 1.31 5.40
C GLY A 36 -12.78 2.09 5.37
N GLU A 37 -12.72 3.24 6.03
CA GLU A 37 -11.49 4.03 6.16
C GLU A 37 -10.49 3.37 7.10
N GLY A 38 -10.92 2.87 8.26
CA GLY A 38 -10.08 2.16 9.21
C GLY A 38 -9.42 0.93 8.58
N LEU A 39 -10.15 0.16 7.78
CA LEU A 39 -9.61 -1.00 7.08
C LEU A 39 -8.55 -0.63 6.03
N LYS A 40 -8.59 0.58 5.44
CA LYS A 40 -7.52 1.04 4.53
C LYS A 40 -6.22 1.34 5.27
N VAL A 41 -6.32 1.74 6.54
CA VAL A 41 -5.16 2.02 7.41
C VAL A 41 -4.62 0.74 8.02
N VAL A 42 -5.52 -0.14 8.51
CA VAL A 42 -5.16 -1.40 9.18
C VAL A 42 -4.69 -2.46 8.21
N ARG A 43 -5.19 -2.48 6.97
CA ARG A 43 -4.59 -3.33 5.94
C ARG A 43 -3.19 -2.81 5.68
N PRO A 44 -2.12 -3.59 5.98
CA PRO A 44 -0.83 -3.26 5.43
C PRO A 44 -1.04 -3.21 3.92
N LYS A 45 -0.84 -2.04 3.30
CA LYS A 45 -0.54 -2.02 1.87
C LYS A 45 0.57 -3.04 1.75
N SER A 46 0.34 -4.16 1.07
CA SER A 46 1.38 -5.14 0.82
C SER A 46 2.41 -4.44 -0.06
N ALA A 47 3.27 -3.65 0.58
CA ALA A 47 4.29 -2.85 -0.05
C ALA A 47 5.22 -3.80 -0.78
N SER A 48 5.44 -5.00 -0.23
CA SER A 48 6.16 -6.09 -0.87
C SER A 48 5.54 -6.53 -2.19
N ALA A 49 4.28 -6.99 -2.22
CA ALA A 49 3.68 -7.50 -3.45
C ALA A 49 3.52 -6.42 -4.53
N THR A 50 3.12 -5.21 -4.12
CA THR A 50 2.98 -4.08 -5.07
C THR A 50 4.35 -3.59 -5.56
N ALA A 51 5.35 -3.53 -4.69
CA ALA A 51 6.71 -3.16 -5.08
C ALA A 51 7.33 -4.22 -6.00
N LEU A 52 7.13 -5.51 -5.75
CA LEU A 52 7.60 -6.59 -6.62
C LEU A 52 6.94 -6.52 -8.00
N VAL A 53 5.63 -6.25 -8.07
CA VAL A 53 4.92 -6.06 -9.34
C VAL A 53 5.41 -4.81 -10.08
N ASN A 54 5.66 -3.71 -9.37
CA ASN A 54 6.21 -2.50 -9.97
C ASN A 54 7.64 -2.70 -10.46
N LEU A 55 8.47 -3.41 -9.69
CA LEU A 55 9.84 -3.76 -10.07
C LEU A 55 9.86 -4.66 -11.30
N ALA A 56 8.96 -5.67 -11.36
CA ALA A 56 8.82 -6.52 -12.55
C ALA A 56 8.42 -5.72 -13.79
N LYS A 57 7.51 -4.74 -13.67
CA LYS A 57 7.15 -3.84 -14.78
C LYS A 57 8.32 -2.97 -15.23
N MET A 58 9.12 -2.45 -14.30
CA MET A 58 10.33 -1.69 -14.62
C MET A 58 11.37 -2.57 -15.31
N ALA A 59 11.57 -3.81 -14.85
CA ALA A 59 12.50 -4.76 -15.43
C ALA A 59 12.16 -5.14 -16.88
N GLN A 60 10.86 -5.21 -17.24
CA GLN A 60 10.43 -5.45 -18.62
C GLN A 60 10.82 -4.34 -19.59
N GLN A 61 10.98 -3.10 -19.10
CA GLN A 61 11.37 -1.95 -19.92
C GLN A 61 12.89 -1.89 -20.15
N VAL A 62 13.67 -2.65 -19.37
CA VAL A 62 15.12 -2.72 -19.54
C VAL A 62 15.42 -3.65 -20.72
N PRO A 63 16.16 -3.20 -21.76
CA PRO A 63 16.53 -4.06 -22.87
C PRO A 63 17.45 -5.17 -22.39
N THR A 64 16.92 -6.39 -22.30
CA THR A 64 17.64 -7.61 -21.88
C THR A 64 18.20 -8.40 -23.06
N HIS A 65 17.99 -7.93 -24.29
CA HIS A 65 18.45 -8.58 -25.52
C HIS A 65 19.37 -7.62 -26.30
N GLY A 66 20.57 -8.09 -26.66
CA GLY A 66 21.61 -7.29 -27.34
C GLY A 66 22.98 -7.35 -26.64
N LYS A 67 23.84 -6.35 -26.90
CA LYS A 67 25.16 -6.17 -26.24
C LYS A 67 24.98 -5.64 -24.81
N VAL A 68 24.27 -6.37 -23.96
CA VAL A 68 24.14 -6.06 -22.55
C VAL A 68 25.40 -6.55 -21.84
N PRO A 69 26.11 -5.70 -21.06
CA PRO A 69 27.23 -6.15 -20.25
C PRO A 69 26.80 -7.33 -19.36
N LYS A 70 27.30 -8.54 -19.62
CA LYS A 70 27.00 -9.72 -18.78
C LYS A 70 27.52 -9.56 -17.34
N ASP A 71 28.43 -8.61 -17.14
CA ASP A 71 29.20 -8.42 -15.91
C ASP A 71 28.74 -7.19 -15.09
N PHE A 72 27.45 -6.85 -15.12
CA PHE A 72 26.92 -5.73 -14.34
C PHE A 72 27.19 -5.85 -12.85
N ILE A 73 27.07 -7.05 -12.28
CA ILE A 73 27.35 -7.29 -10.86
C ILE A 73 28.85 -7.15 -10.57
N LYS A 74 29.72 -7.70 -11.44
CA LYS A 74 31.18 -7.64 -11.29
C LYS A 74 31.72 -6.20 -11.29
N ASN A 75 31.01 -5.31 -11.97
CA ASN A 75 31.35 -3.89 -12.15
C ASN A 75 30.33 -2.94 -11.51
N LEU A 76 29.55 -3.40 -10.53
CA LEU A 76 28.48 -2.59 -9.94
C LEU A 76 29.02 -1.26 -9.41
N ASP A 77 30.10 -1.30 -8.62
CA ASP A 77 30.75 -0.11 -8.07
C ASP A 77 31.23 0.88 -9.13
N TYR A 78 31.66 0.37 -10.30
CA TYR A 78 32.03 1.22 -11.43
C TYR A 78 30.82 2.00 -11.95
N TYR A 79 29.69 1.33 -12.13
CA TYR A 79 28.48 1.95 -12.68
C TYR A 79 27.71 2.80 -11.66
N THR A 80 27.74 2.46 -10.38
CA THR A 80 27.01 3.20 -9.35
C THR A 80 27.82 4.34 -8.74
N TRP A 81 29.14 4.18 -8.61
CA TRP A 81 29.99 5.10 -7.85
C TRP A 81 31.20 5.62 -8.64
N GLY A 82 31.38 5.22 -9.91
CA GLY A 82 32.49 5.70 -10.74
C GLY A 82 33.85 5.12 -10.38
N GLY A 83 33.89 3.93 -9.77
CA GLY A 83 35.12 3.23 -9.40
C GLY A 83 35.97 2.76 -10.59
N LYS A 84 36.91 1.84 -10.39
CA LYS A 84 37.71 1.27 -11.49
C LYS A 84 37.04 0.00 -12.03
N LYS A 85 36.88 -0.10 -13.35
CA LYS A 85 36.29 -1.29 -14.00
C LYS A 85 37.19 -2.52 -13.78
N ARG A 86 36.61 -3.59 -13.24
CA ARG A 86 37.24 -4.90 -13.06
C ARG A 86 37.04 -5.72 -14.33
N GLY A 87 38.15 -5.95 -15.04
CA GLY A 87 38.24 -6.85 -16.19
C GLY A 87 37.94 -8.29 -15.79
#